data_AF-A0A2P9H8Y8-F1
#
_entry.id   AF-A0A2P9H8Y8-F1
#
_cell.length_a   1.000
_cell.length_b   1.000
_cell.length_c   1.000
_cell.angle_alpha   90.00
_cell.angle_beta   90.00
_cell.angle_gamma   90.00
#
_symmetry.space_group_name_H-M   'P 1'
#
loop_
_entity.id
_entity.type
_entity.pdbx_description
1 polymer ?
#
loop_
_entity_poly.entity_id
_entity_poly.type
_entity_poly.pdbx_seq_one_letter_code
_entity_poly.pdbx_strand_id
1 'polypeptide(L)'
;MNLFDLDDRVTAAAVAAAGTIIGALIQLRVAWRKEVSERARGVPLTKKSRRGPVLAVLLLLIAAGVGGFALSQYLVSQSDRESAALRGELQTQLAQISATAERLERATLGDHGPTARADDFHRGAEDVTVTATVGPCRSRAVGDAAPGCTEQEALRVTLCGSMPSSAVVTALVLYARPEDTTQPWTESRVAPGQDVGRVRFADKSFERAESEQTKQVCTAFSDWDAEHAYSARLVVKYASDPALHEVSHAMVVPVSEER
;
A
#
# COMPACT_ATOMS: atom_id res chain seq x y z
N MET A 1 3.54 19.84 21.04
CA MET A 1 3.58 21.28 20.68
C MET A 1 3.45 21.36 19.17
N ASN A 2 2.60 22.25 18.68
CA ASN A 2 1.72 22.07 17.51
C ASN A 2 2.41 21.88 16.15
N LEU A 3 2.07 20.78 15.46
CA LEU A 3 2.35 20.52 14.04
C LEU A 3 1.59 21.52 13.13
N PHE A 4 0.45 22.04 13.60
CA PHE A 4 -0.40 22.98 12.85
C PHE A 4 0.16 24.42 12.74
N ASP A 5 1.02 24.87 13.67
CA ASP A 5 1.64 26.21 13.60
C ASP A 5 2.73 26.28 12.51
N LEU A 6 3.34 25.13 12.21
CA LEU A 6 4.32 24.98 11.12
C LEU A 6 3.64 25.05 9.75
N ASP A 7 2.47 24.41 9.59
CA ASP A 7 1.71 24.42 8.33
C ASP A 7 1.22 25.84 7.99
N ASP A 8 0.70 26.58 8.97
CA ASP A 8 0.25 27.98 8.78
C ASP A 8 1.40 28.94 8.47
N ARG A 9 2.57 28.79 9.11
CA ARG A 9 3.74 29.63 8.79
C ARG A 9 4.36 29.30 7.44
N VAL A 10 4.37 28.02 7.07
CA VAL A 10 4.90 27.55 5.78
C VAL A 10 3.95 27.94 4.65
N THR A 11 2.64 27.83 4.83
CA THR A 11 1.64 28.30 3.86
C THR A 11 1.67 29.83 3.73
N ALA A 12 1.77 30.57 4.82
CA ALA A 12 1.93 32.02 4.78
C ALA A 12 3.22 32.46 4.05
N ALA A 13 4.34 31.78 4.32
CA ALA A 13 5.60 32.03 3.62
C ALA A 13 5.54 31.65 2.13
N ALA A 14 4.85 30.57 1.79
CA ALA A 14 4.67 30.11 0.42
C ALA A 14 3.82 31.08 -0.42
N VAL A 15 2.77 31.66 0.17
CA VAL A 15 1.91 32.65 -0.51
C VAL A 15 2.68 33.94 -0.78
N ALA A 16 3.50 34.41 0.17
CA ALA A 16 4.36 35.58 -0.03
C ALA A 16 5.44 35.34 -1.11
N ALA A 17 6.03 34.15 -1.14
CA ALA A 17 6.99 33.75 -2.17
C ALA A 17 6.34 33.62 -3.56
N ALA A 18 5.13 33.06 -3.65
CA ALA A 18 4.40 32.96 -4.91
C ALA A 18 4.05 34.35 -5.48
N GLY A 19 3.66 35.31 -4.62
CA GLY A 19 3.34 36.68 -5.03
C GLY A 19 4.54 37.41 -5.66
N THR A 20 5.74 37.25 -5.10
CA THR A 20 6.97 37.85 -5.66
C THR A 20 7.38 37.22 -6.99
N ILE A 21 7.21 35.91 -7.15
CA ILE A 21 7.47 35.19 -8.41
C ILE A 21 6.50 35.66 -9.51
N ILE A 22 5.20 35.74 -9.20
CA ILE A 22 4.18 36.19 -10.15
C ILE A 22 4.42 37.66 -10.55
N GLY A 23 4.75 38.53 -9.60
CA GLY A 23 5.10 39.93 -9.87
C GLY A 23 6.31 40.08 -10.80
N ALA A 24 7.37 39.29 -10.56
CA ALA A 24 8.55 39.27 -11.42
C ALA A 24 8.24 38.75 -12.83
N LEU A 25 7.39 37.72 -12.96
CA LEU A 25 6.96 37.18 -14.25
C LEU A 25 6.13 38.17 -15.06
N ILE A 26 5.30 39.00 -14.40
CA ILE A 26 4.52 40.06 -15.07
C ILE A 26 5.45 41.15 -15.58
N GLN A 27 6.41 41.63 -14.76
CA GLN A 27 7.40 42.61 -15.21
C GLN A 27 8.24 42.09 -16.38
N LEU A 28 8.62 40.80 -16.33
CA LEU A 28 9.35 40.13 -17.40
C LEU A 28 8.52 40.03 -18.69
N ARG A 29 7.24 39.64 -18.61
CA ARG A 29 6.32 39.58 -19.75
C ARG A 29 6.11 40.94 -20.42
N VAL A 30 5.99 42.01 -19.63
CA VAL A 30 5.84 43.37 -20.15
C VAL A 30 7.13 43.84 -20.82
N ALA A 31 8.29 43.60 -20.21
CA ALA A 31 9.58 43.89 -20.81
C ALA A 31 9.81 43.10 -22.13
N TRP A 32 9.43 41.82 -22.16
CA TRP A 32 9.47 40.98 -23.36
C TRP A 32 8.55 41.48 -24.47
N ARG A 33 7.30 41.84 -24.15
CA ARG A 33 6.37 42.41 -25.14
C ARG A 33 6.91 43.72 -25.71
N LYS A 34 7.54 44.55 -24.87
CA LYS A 34 8.14 45.80 -25.29
C LYS A 34 9.31 45.54 -26.25
N GLU A 35 10.23 44.63 -25.91
CA GLU A 35 11.33 44.22 -26.80
C GLU A 35 10.86 43.57 -28.11
N VAL A 36 9.80 42.75 -28.08
CA VAL A 36 9.22 42.13 -29.30
C VAL A 36 8.54 43.19 -30.17
N SER A 37 7.86 44.16 -29.57
CA SER A 37 7.25 45.28 -30.30
C SER A 37 8.28 46.22 -30.93
N GLU A 38 9.42 46.41 -30.27
CA GLU A 38 10.55 47.20 -30.79
C GLU A 38 11.26 46.46 -31.93
N ARG A 39 11.35 45.13 -31.88
CA ARG A 39 11.81 44.30 -33.01
C ARG A 39 10.86 44.33 -34.21
N ALA A 40 9.55 44.38 -33.97
CA ALA A 40 8.54 44.50 -35.03
C ALA A 40 8.54 45.88 -35.72
N ARG A 41 9.04 46.93 -35.05
CA ARG A 41 9.18 48.30 -35.59
C ARG A 41 10.48 48.56 -36.36
N GLY A 42 11.35 47.56 -36.52
CA GLY A 42 12.52 47.66 -37.40
C GLY A 42 13.58 48.69 -36.99
N VAL A 43 13.61 49.13 -35.73
CA VAL A 43 14.64 50.06 -35.24
C VAL A 43 15.97 49.30 -35.13
N PRO A 44 17.08 49.79 -35.71
CA PRO A 44 18.36 49.10 -35.64
C PRO A 44 18.85 49.07 -34.18
N LEU A 45 18.79 47.88 -33.58
CA LEU A 45 19.33 47.59 -32.25
C LEU A 45 20.82 47.92 -32.24
N THR A 46 21.18 48.96 -31.50
CA THR A 46 22.57 49.35 -31.28
C THR A 46 23.33 48.17 -30.67
N LYS A 47 24.56 47.93 -31.15
CA LYS A 47 25.42 46.74 -30.92
C LYS A 47 25.66 46.37 -29.44
N LYS A 48 25.23 47.19 -28.48
CA LYS A 48 25.45 47.02 -27.03
C LYS A 48 24.36 46.20 -26.33
N SER A 49 23.17 46.05 -26.92
CA SER A 49 21.99 45.45 -26.25
C SER A 49 21.84 43.93 -26.40
N ARG A 50 22.80 43.23 -27.04
CA ARG A 50 22.67 41.79 -27.35
C ARG A 50 22.96 40.86 -26.16
N ARG A 51 23.57 41.36 -25.08
CA ARG A 51 24.02 40.55 -23.92
C ARG A 51 23.07 40.59 -22.71
N GLY A 52 22.19 41.58 -22.61
CA GLY A 52 21.23 41.71 -21.50
C GLY A 52 20.25 40.54 -21.38
N PRO A 53 19.52 40.16 -22.46
CA PRO A 53 18.50 39.12 -22.35
C PRO A 53 19.09 37.71 -22.18
N VAL A 54 20.28 37.44 -22.72
CA VAL A 54 20.95 36.13 -22.54
C VAL A 54 21.41 35.94 -21.10
N LEU A 55 21.92 37.00 -20.45
CA LEU A 55 22.36 36.93 -19.05
C LEU A 55 21.17 36.69 -18.10
N ALA A 56 20.02 37.32 -18.38
CA ALA A 56 18.81 37.12 -17.60
C ALA A 56 18.28 35.67 -17.70
N VAL A 57 18.31 35.07 -18.90
CA VAL A 57 17.91 33.66 -19.10
C VAL A 57 18.89 32.70 -18.43
N LEU A 58 20.19 32.97 -18.51
CA LEU A 58 21.22 32.14 -17.87
C LEU A 58 21.09 32.15 -16.34
N LEU A 59 20.89 33.32 -15.74
CA LEU A 59 20.66 33.47 -14.30
C LEU A 59 19.40 32.74 -13.83
N LEU A 60 18.32 32.80 -14.62
CA LEU A 60 17.07 32.14 -14.30
C LEU A 60 17.19 30.61 -14.40
N LEU A 61 17.96 30.10 -15.37
CA LEU A 61 18.31 28.68 -15.49
C LEU A 61 19.13 28.17 -14.30
N ILE A 62 20.13 28.94 -13.88
CA ILE A 62 20.96 28.61 -12.71
C ILE A 62 20.10 28.61 -11.44
N ALA A 63 19.23 29.61 -11.25
CA ALA A 63 18.33 29.70 -10.12
C ALA A 63 17.34 28.52 -10.07
N ALA A 64 16.76 28.14 -11.21
CA ALA A 64 15.86 26.98 -11.31
C ALA A 64 16.59 25.66 -11.02
N GLY A 65 17.81 25.49 -11.53
CA GLY A 65 18.62 24.29 -11.28
C GLY A 65 19.03 24.14 -9.81
N VAL A 66 19.50 25.21 -9.18
CA VAL A 66 19.91 25.20 -7.76
C VAL A 66 18.69 25.03 -6.85
N GLY A 67 17.57 25.70 -7.17
CA GLY A 67 16.32 25.56 -6.42
C GLY A 67 15.75 24.13 -6.48
N GLY A 68 15.76 23.52 -7.67
CA GLY A 68 15.32 22.13 -7.84
C GLY A 68 16.19 21.12 -7.11
N PHE A 69 17.52 21.30 -7.15
CA PHE A 69 18.46 20.40 -6.46
C PHE A 69 18.35 20.50 -4.93
N ALA A 70 18.24 21.71 -4.39
CA ALA A 70 18.05 21.92 -2.95
C ALA A 70 16.71 21.32 -2.46
N LEU A 71 15.63 21.49 -3.23
CA LEU A 71 14.32 20.90 -2.92
C LEU A 71 14.37 19.36 -2.98
N SER A 72 15.04 18.80 -3.98
CA SER A 72 15.19 17.34 -4.09
C SER A 72 15.94 16.76 -2.89
N GLN A 73 17.03 17.41 -2.45
CA GLN A 73 17.78 16.97 -1.28
C GLN A 73 16.98 17.11 0.02
N TYR A 74 16.15 18.15 0.13
CA TYR A 74 15.27 18.34 1.27
C TYR A 74 14.21 17.23 1.37
N LEU A 75 13.56 16.89 0.24
CA LEU A 75 12.55 15.83 0.20
C LEU A 75 13.15 14.45 0.50
N VAL A 76 14.33 14.13 -0.04
CA VAL A 76 15.05 12.87 0.25
C VAL A 76 15.45 12.80 1.73
N SER A 77 15.96 13.89 2.29
CA SER A 77 16.32 13.97 3.71
C SER A 77 15.11 13.82 4.63
N GLN A 78 13.93 14.27 4.18
CA GLN A 78 12.68 14.11 4.91
C GLN A 78 12.22 12.64 4.91
N SER A 79 12.25 11.97 3.75
CA SER A 79 11.88 10.55 3.65
C SER A 79 12.79 9.63 4.46
N ASP A 80 14.10 9.95 4.55
CA ASP A 80 15.04 9.17 5.38
C ASP A 80 14.74 9.31 6.87
N ARG A 81 14.30 10.49 7.32
CA ARG A 81 13.89 10.72 8.72
C ARG A 81 12.59 10.02 9.07
N GLU A 82 11.61 10.03 8.16
CA GLU A 82 10.35 9.29 8.34
C GLU A 82 10.59 7.77 8.36
N SER A 83 11.47 7.27 7.48
CA SER A 83 11.86 5.86 7.45
C SER A 83 12.60 5.43 8.72
N ALA A 84 13.46 6.28 9.27
CA ALA A 84 14.16 6.01 10.54
C ALA A 84 13.20 5.98 11.73
N ALA A 85 12.21 6.87 11.76
CA ALA A 85 11.18 6.88 12.80
C ALA A 85 10.32 5.61 12.76
N LEU A 86 9.87 5.20 11.56
CA LEU A 86 9.09 3.97 11.36
C LEU A 86 9.89 2.70 11.74
N ARG A 87 11.19 2.65 11.42
CA ARG A 87 12.06 1.54 11.86
C ARG A 87 12.20 1.48 13.39
N GLY A 88 12.28 2.63 14.05
CA GLY A 88 12.31 2.69 15.51
C GLY A 88 11.03 2.16 16.15
N GLU A 89 9.87 2.48 15.56
CA GLU A 89 8.56 2.00 16.01
C GLU A 89 8.40 0.48 15.81
N LEU A 90 8.84 -0.05 14.65
CA LEU A 90 8.83 -1.50 14.40
C LEU A 90 9.74 -2.26 15.36
N GLN A 91 10.93 -1.73 15.67
CA GLN A 91 11.83 -2.34 16.65
C GLN A 91 11.24 -2.34 18.06
N THR A 92 10.50 -1.31 18.44
CA THR A 92 9.82 -1.27 19.74
C THR A 92 8.65 -2.25 19.82
N GLN A 93 7.89 -2.41 18.74
CA GLN A 93 6.83 -3.43 18.67
C GLN A 93 7.40 -4.85 18.75
N LEU A 94 8.53 -5.13 18.08
CA LEU A 94 9.20 -6.43 18.17
C LEU A 94 9.71 -6.72 19.60
N ALA A 95 10.26 -5.72 20.30
CA ALA A 95 10.71 -5.88 21.68
C ALA A 95 9.55 -6.12 22.66
N GLN A 96 8.37 -5.52 22.40
CA GLN A 96 7.16 -5.82 23.17
C GLN A 96 6.67 -7.26 22.91
N ILE A 97 6.65 -7.70 21.64
CA ILE A 97 6.19 -9.05 21.28
C ILE A 97 7.10 -10.11 21.92
N SER A 98 8.43 -9.95 21.85
CA SER A 98 9.36 -10.90 22.47
C SER A 98 9.21 -10.96 23.99
N ALA A 99 9.04 -9.82 24.66
CA ALA A 99 8.79 -9.77 26.10
C ALA A 99 7.46 -10.45 26.50
N THR A 100 6.43 -10.35 25.66
CA THR A 100 5.16 -11.06 25.88
C THR A 100 5.28 -12.56 25.60
N ALA A 101 6.05 -12.95 24.58
CA ALA A 101 6.29 -14.35 24.24
C ALA A 101 7.04 -15.08 25.37
N GLU A 102 8.07 -14.46 25.95
CA GLU A 102 8.78 -15.05 27.11
C GLU A 102 7.89 -15.17 28.36
N ARG A 103 6.91 -14.26 28.55
CA ARG A 103 5.93 -14.37 29.63
C ARG A 103 4.96 -15.51 29.38
N LEU A 104 4.53 -15.70 28.14
CA LEU A 104 3.68 -16.82 27.75
C LEU A 104 4.42 -18.15 27.92
N GLU A 105 5.68 -18.24 27.51
CA GLU A 105 6.49 -19.46 27.65
C GLU A 105 6.71 -19.86 29.12
N ARG A 106 6.94 -18.87 30.01
CA ARG A 106 7.02 -19.13 31.46
C ARG A 106 5.68 -19.51 32.08
N ALA A 107 4.55 -19.02 31.55
CA ALA A 107 3.22 -19.39 32.02
C ALA A 107 2.83 -20.80 31.54
N THR A 108 3.16 -21.15 30.29
CA THR A 108 2.88 -22.46 29.70
C THR A 108 3.69 -23.59 30.38
N LEU A 109 4.93 -23.32 30.78
CA LEU A 109 5.76 -24.26 31.56
C LEU A 109 5.26 -24.46 33.01
N GLY A 110 4.37 -23.60 33.51
CA GLY A 110 3.79 -23.69 34.85
C GLY A 110 2.44 -24.43 34.93
N ASP A 111 1.76 -24.69 33.80
CA ASP A 111 0.35 -25.11 33.77
C ASP A 111 0.12 -26.55 33.25
N HIS A 112 1.18 -27.33 33.00
CA HIS A 112 1.04 -28.72 32.54
C HIS A 112 0.86 -29.72 33.71
N GLY A 113 -0.35 -29.76 34.28
CA GLY A 113 -0.88 -30.86 35.09
C GLY A 113 -1.82 -31.76 34.27
N PRO A 114 -1.79 -33.10 34.42
CA PRO A 114 -2.35 -34.01 33.43
C PRO A 114 -3.87 -34.15 33.56
N THR A 115 -4.63 -33.68 32.57
CA THR A 115 -6.02 -34.11 32.35
C THR A 115 -6.17 -34.64 30.93
N ALA A 116 -5.94 -35.95 30.83
CA ALA A 116 -6.33 -36.75 29.68
C ALA A 116 -7.86 -36.96 29.68
N ARG A 117 -8.53 -36.48 28.63
CA ARG A 117 -9.57 -37.17 27.83
C ARG A 117 -10.56 -36.17 27.20
N ALA A 118 -10.24 -35.74 25.98
CA ALA A 118 -11.18 -35.56 24.86
C ALA A 118 -10.40 -35.17 23.58
N ASP A 119 -9.28 -35.84 23.32
CA ASP A 119 -8.50 -35.66 22.08
C ASP A 119 -8.71 -36.87 21.19
N ASP A 120 -9.55 -36.73 20.16
CA ASP A 120 -9.48 -37.63 19.00
C ASP A 120 -10.05 -37.05 17.68
N PHE A 121 -10.09 -35.72 17.50
CA PHE A 121 -10.54 -35.15 16.20
C PHE A 121 -9.85 -33.87 15.69
N HIS A 122 -8.76 -33.40 16.31
CA HIS A 122 -8.01 -32.26 15.80
C HIS A 122 -6.57 -32.64 15.44
N ARG A 123 -6.45 -33.40 14.34
CA ARG A 123 -5.25 -33.38 13.49
C ARG A 123 -5.10 -31.93 13.00
N GLY A 124 -4.00 -31.26 13.38
CA GLY A 124 -3.82 -29.79 13.33
C GLY A 124 -4.40 -29.12 12.09
N ALA A 125 -5.50 -28.38 12.27
CA ALA A 125 -6.10 -27.58 11.23
C ALA A 125 -5.36 -26.23 11.20
N GLU A 126 -4.49 -26.05 10.21
CA GLU A 126 -3.85 -24.78 9.94
C GLU A 126 -4.79 -23.90 9.10
N ASP A 127 -4.68 -22.58 9.25
CA ASP A 127 -5.45 -21.62 8.49
C ASP A 127 -4.59 -20.50 7.87
N VAL A 128 -4.97 -20.10 6.67
CA VAL A 128 -4.37 -18.96 5.96
C VAL A 128 -5.45 -17.91 5.77
N THR A 129 -5.19 -16.71 6.26
CA THR A 129 -6.10 -15.57 6.13
C THR A 129 -5.50 -14.51 5.23
N VAL A 130 -6.29 -14.06 4.24
CA VAL A 130 -5.93 -13.01 3.29
C VAL A 130 -7.03 -11.97 3.30
N THR A 131 -6.66 -10.70 3.42
CA THR A 131 -7.60 -9.58 3.41
C THR A 131 -7.17 -8.57 2.37
N ALA A 132 -8.13 -8.01 1.63
CA ALA A 132 -7.92 -6.93 0.69
C ALA A 132 -9.02 -5.88 0.86
N THR A 133 -8.65 -4.61 0.74
CA THR A 133 -9.60 -3.49 0.74
C THR A 133 -9.72 -2.97 -0.68
N VAL A 134 -10.96 -2.83 -1.14
CA VAL A 134 -11.32 -2.33 -2.46
C VAL A 134 -12.03 -1.00 -2.26
N GLY A 135 -11.49 0.05 -2.89
CA GLY A 135 -12.08 1.38 -2.81
C GLY A 135 -13.38 1.49 -3.61
N PRO A 136 -14.22 2.50 -3.32
CA PRO A 136 -15.49 2.68 -3.99
C PRO A 136 -15.31 2.86 -5.49
N CYS A 137 -16.21 2.26 -6.25
CA CYS A 137 -16.23 2.33 -7.70
C CYS A 137 -16.65 3.73 -8.18
N ARG A 138 -15.84 4.31 -9.07
CA ARG A 138 -16.13 5.61 -9.70
C ARG A 138 -16.32 5.40 -11.19
N SER A 139 -17.54 5.63 -11.70
CA SER A 139 -17.79 5.56 -13.13
C SER A 139 -17.06 6.69 -13.85
N ARG A 140 -16.47 6.39 -15.01
CA ARG A 140 -15.72 7.36 -15.83
C ARG A 140 -16.64 8.15 -16.76
N ALA A 141 -17.81 8.57 -16.27
CA ALA A 141 -18.79 9.30 -17.08
C ALA A 141 -18.48 10.80 -17.09
N VAL A 142 -18.30 11.37 -18.29
CA VAL A 142 -18.26 12.81 -18.53
C VAL A 142 -19.69 13.28 -18.73
N GLY A 143 -20.33 13.81 -17.69
CA GLY A 143 -21.69 14.35 -17.74
C GLY A 143 -22.48 14.20 -16.44
N ASP A 144 -23.34 15.17 -16.17
CA ASP A 144 -23.95 15.51 -14.86
C ASP A 144 -25.05 14.55 -14.36
N ALA A 145 -24.97 13.27 -14.70
CA ALA A 145 -25.84 12.23 -14.16
C ALA A 145 -25.09 10.90 -14.23
N ALA A 146 -24.34 10.55 -13.18
CA ALA A 146 -23.70 9.25 -13.07
C ALA A 146 -24.72 8.24 -12.53
N PRO A 147 -25.24 7.29 -13.33
CA PRO A 147 -25.73 6.04 -12.76
C PRO A 147 -24.54 5.37 -12.04
N GLY A 148 -24.79 4.78 -10.87
CA GLY A 148 -23.76 4.07 -10.12
C GLY A 148 -23.08 2.98 -10.97
N CYS A 149 -21.90 2.53 -10.56
CA CYS A 149 -21.14 1.52 -11.30
C CYS A 149 -21.95 0.24 -11.56
N THR A 150 -21.78 -0.30 -12.76
CA THR A 150 -22.29 -1.64 -13.10
C THR A 150 -21.30 -2.71 -12.66
N GLU A 151 -21.75 -3.95 -12.52
CA GLU A 151 -20.84 -5.07 -12.20
C GLU A 151 -19.77 -5.30 -13.29
N GLN A 152 -20.05 -4.91 -14.54
CA GLN A 152 -19.07 -4.93 -15.63
C GLN A 152 -17.94 -3.92 -15.43
N GLU A 153 -18.21 -2.82 -14.73
CA GLU A 153 -17.26 -1.76 -14.38
C GLU A 153 -16.67 -1.94 -12.98
N ALA A 154 -17.05 -3.01 -12.27
CA ALA A 154 -16.60 -3.32 -10.93
C ALA A 154 -15.07 -3.38 -10.83
N LEU A 155 -14.53 -2.87 -9.73
CA LEU A 155 -13.14 -3.10 -9.38
C LEU A 155 -12.99 -4.55 -8.93
N ARG A 156 -12.11 -5.31 -9.59
CA ARG A 156 -11.91 -6.74 -9.34
C ARG A 156 -10.54 -7.00 -8.75
N VAL A 157 -10.50 -7.77 -7.68
CA VAL A 157 -9.28 -8.23 -7.03
C VAL A 157 -9.34 -9.74 -6.82
N THR A 158 -8.18 -10.39 -6.80
CA THR A 158 -8.09 -11.83 -6.51
C THR A 158 -7.40 -12.02 -5.17
N LEU A 159 -8.07 -12.69 -4.23
CA LEU A 159 -7.48 -13.07 -2.95
C LEU A 159 -6.94 -14.49 -3.07
N CYS A 160 -5.66 -14.69 -2.76
CA CYS A 160 -4.99 -15.98 -2.84
C CYS A 160 -4.27 -16.31 -1.54
N GLY A 161 -4.62 -17.44 -0.90
CA GLY A 161 -3.90 -17.97 0.26
C GLY A 161 -2.91 -19.06 -0.15
N SER A 162 -1.64 -18.91 0.20
CA SER A 162 -0.59 -19.90 -0.04
C SER A 162 -0.56 -20.96 1.07
N MET A 163 -0.36 -22.22 0.68
CA MET A 163 -0.27 -23.38 1.56
C MET A 163 0.70 -24.43 0.99
N PRO A 164 1.16 -25.40 1.79
CA PRO A 164 1.97 -26.51 1.27
C PRO A 164 1.27 -27.24 0.12
N SER A 165 2.03 -27.70 -0.88
CA SER A 165 1.48 -28.43 -2.03
C SER A 165 0.77 -29.73 -1.64
N SER A 166 1.20 -30.36 -0.54
CA SER A 166 0.60 -31.55 0.07
C SER A 166 -0.65 -31.26 0.92
N ALA A 167 -0.96 -30.00 1.21
CA ALA A 167 -2.08 -29.64 2.06
C ALA A 167 -3.44 -29.91 1.38
N VAL A 168 -4.39 -30.43 2.16
CA VAL A 168 -5.77 -30.64 1.72
C VAL A 168 -6.65 -29.53 2.28
N VAL A 169 -7.30 -28.77 1.38
CA VAL A 169 -8.25 -27.72 1.75
C VAL A 169 -9.48 -28.37 2.39
N THR A 170 -9.76 -28.03 3.64
CA THR A 170 -10.89 -28.57 4.40
C THR A 170 -12.09 -27.63 4.38
N ALA A 171 -11.86 -26.32 4.36
CA ALA A 171 -12.92 -25.32 4.23
C ALA A 171 -12.41 -24.00 3.66
N LEU A 172 -13.30 -23.31 2.95
CA LEU A 172 -13.13 -21.93 2.52
C LEU A 172 -14.20 -21.07 3.19
N VAL A 173 -13.77 -20.00 3.83
CA VAL A 173 -14.68 -19.05 4.48
C VAL A 173 -14.45 -17.66 3.92
N LEU A 174 -15.51 -17.07 3.41
CA LEU A 174 -15.49 -15.76 2.76
C LEU A 174 -16.23 -14.75 3.63
N TYR A 175 -15.66 -13.57 3.72
CA TYR A 175 -16.26 -12.46 4.42
C TYR A 175 -16.13 -11.19 3.59
N ALA A 176 -17.18 -10.36 3.59
CA ALA A 176 -17.15 -9.03 3.01
C ALA A 176 -17.92 -8.07 3.90
N ARG A 177 -17.35 -6.90 4.14
CA ARG A 177 -17.99 -5.83 4.91
C ARG A 177 -17.51 -4.47 4.42
N PRO A 178 -18.32 -3.41 4.58
CA PRO A 178 -17.84 -2.04 4.37
C PRO A 178 -16.60 -1.75 5.22
N GLU A 179 -15.67 -0.94 4.74
CA GLU A 179 -14.46 -0.60 5.50
C GLU A 179 -14.80 0.15 6.80
N ASP A 180 -15.81 1.02 6.75
CA ASP A 180 -16.21 1.88 7.86
C ASP A 180 -16.96 1.14 8.99
N THR A 181 -17.30 -0.14 8.82
CA THR A 181 -18.02 -0.88 9.86
C THR A 181 -17.10 -1.47 10.92
N THR A 182 -17.51 -1.36 12.18
CA THR A 182 -16.88 -2.05 13.33
C THR A 182 -17.42 -3.47 13.54
N GLN A 183 -18.39 -3.90 12.72
CA GLN A 183 -19.03 -5.21 12.84
C GLN A 183 -17.99 -6.34 12.80
N PRO A 184 -18.04 -7.33 13.70
CA PRO A 184 -17.06 -8.42 13.72
C PRO A 184 -17.16 -9.27 12.44
N TRP A 185 -16.01 -9.75 11.97
CA TRP A 185 -15.90 -10.56 10.74
C TRP A 185 -16.83 -11.78 10.74
N THR A 186 -17.05 -12.41 11.89
CA THR A 186 -17.92 -13.59 12.04
C THR A 186 -19.36 -13.33 11.60
N GLU A 187 -19.84 -12.09 11.67
CA GLU A 187 -21.18 -11.70 11.25
C GLU A 187 -21.25 -11.26 9.78
N SER A 188 -20.11 -10.98 9.15
CA SER A 188 -20.02 -10.52 7.76
C SER A 188 -19.70 -11.65 6.78
N ARG A 189 -20.17 -12.86 7.08
CA ARG A 189 -19.91 -14.07 6.28
C ARG A 189 -20.77 -14.05 5.02
N VAL A 190 -20.15 -14.36 3.88
CA VAL A 190 -20.81 -14.33 2.57
C VAL A 190 -20.63 -15.68 1.88
N ALA A 191 -21.68 -16.14 1.18
CA ALA A 191 -21.58 -17.34 0.35
C ALA A 191 -20.92 -17.02 -1.01
N PRO A 192 -20.19 -17.96 -1.63
CA PRO A 192 -19.72 -17.79 -3.01
C PRO A 192 -20.88 -17.43 -3.95
N GLY A 193 -20.68 -16.47 -4.84
CA GLY A 193 -21.72 -16.02 -5.78
C GLY A 193 -22.79 -15.11 -5.20
N GLN A 194 -22.83 -14.92 -3.88
CA GLN A 194 -23.81 -14.05 -3.23
C GLN A 194 -23.44 -12.58 -3.45
N ASP A 195 -24.40 -11.80 -3.93
CA ASP A 195 -24.33 -10.34 -3.94
C ASP A 195 -24.77 -9.80 -2.58
N VAL A 196 -23.89 -9.03 -1.94
CA VAL A 196 -24.16 -8.38 -0.66
C VAL A 196 -23.73 -6.94 -0.76
N GLY A 197 -24.67 -6.01 -0.92
CA GLY A 197 -24.34 -4.58 -0.94
C GLY A 197 -23.49 -4.19 -2.15
N ARG A 198 -23.74 -4.77 -3.33
CA ARG A 198 -22.99 -4.48 -4.58
C ARG A 198 -21.54 -4.95 -4.56
N VAL A 199 -21.27 -5.96 -3.76
CA VAL A 199 -20.04 -6.74 -3.83
C VAL A 199 -20.33 -8.22 -3.96
N ARG A 200 -19.40 -8.95 -4.60
CA ARG A 200 -19.58 -10.38 -4.84
C ARG A 200 -18.26 -11.12 -4.92
N PHE A 201 -18.19 -12.26 -4.24
CA PHE A 201 -17.17 -13.27 -4.49
C PHE A 201 -17.56 -14.17 -5.66
N ALA A 202 -16.58 -14.64 -6.43
CA ALA A 202 -16.83 -15.61 -7.49
C ALA A 202 -17.53 -16.88 -6.98
N ASP A 203 -18.35 -17.49 -7.84
CA ASP A 203 -19.07 -18.74 -7.52
C ASP A 203 -18.12 -19.91 -7.24
N LYS A 204 -16.91 -19.86 -7.81
CA LYS A 204 -15.90 -20.92 -7.71
C LYS A 204 -14.55 -20.34 -7.35
N SER A 205 -13.91 -20.96 -6.36
CA SER A 205 -12.48 -20.82 -6.12
C SER A 205 -11.69 -21.68 -7.11
N PHE A 206 -10.42 -21.36 -7.29
CA PHE A 206 -9.50 -22.17 -8.10
C PHE A 206 -8.17 -22.34 -7.37
N GLU A 207 -7.52 -23.48 -7.59
CA GLU A 207 -6.18 -23.76 -7.08
C GLU A 207 -5.15 -23.52 -8.17
N ARG A 208 -3.98 -23.01 -7.79
CA ARG A 208 -2.83 -22.79 -8.68
C ARG A 208 -1.56 -23.24 -7.99
N ALA A 209 -0.67 -23.91 -8.72
CA ALA A 209 0.69 -24.17 -8.26
C ALA A 209 1.47 -22.85 -8.20
N GLU A 210 2.04 -22.54 -7.03
CA GLU A 210 2.94 -21.40 -6.86
C GLU A 210 4.40 -21.85 -6.98
N SER A 211 4.71 -23.02 -6.43
CA SER A 211 5.99 -23.71 -6.55
C SER A 211 5.80 -25.22 -6.43
N GLU A 212 6.88 -26.00 -6.49
CA GLU A 212 6.86 -27.44 -6.20
C GLU A 212 6.42 -27.75 -4.75
N GLN A 213 6.65 -26.80 -3.83
CA GLN A 213 6.40 -26.96 -2.40
C GLN A 213 5.12 -26.24 -1.93
N THR A 214 4.58 -25.34 -2.73
CA THR A 214 3.43 -24.51 -2.35
C THR A 214 2.39 -24.40 -3.45
N LYS A 215 1.13 -24.37 -3.04
CA LYS A 215 -0.01 -24.06 -3.89
C LYS A 215 -0.82 -22.91 -3.29
N GLN A 216 -1.56 -22.22 -4.14
CA GLN A 216 -2.45 -21.14 -3.77
C GLN A 216 -3.89 -21.53 -4.04
N VAL A 217 -4.78 -21.18 -3.10
CA VAL A 217 -6.23 -21.22 -3.32
C VAL A 217 -6.71 -19.79 -3.48
N CYS A 218 -7.30 -19.49 -4.62
CA CYS A 218 -7.69 -18.15 -5.00
C CYS A 218 -9.21 -18.02 -5.19
N THR A 219 -9.74 -16.85 -4.89
CA THR A 219 -11.10 -16.44 -5.26
C THR A 219 -11.10 -15.00 -5.75
N ALA A 220 -11.91 -14.71 -6.76
CA ALA A 220 -12.11 -13.33 -7.21
C ALA A 220 -13.16 -12.64 -6.33
N PHE A 221 -12.97 -11.36 -6.12
CA PHE A 221 -13.89 -10.45 -5.43
C PHE A 221 -14.10 -9.23 -6.31
N SER A 222 -15.36 -8.82 -6.49
CA SER A 222 -15.76 -7.68 -7.30
C SER A 222 -16.55 -6.70 -6.44
N ASP A 223 -16.23 -5.42 -6.57
CA ASP A 223 -16.90 -4.31 -5.88
C ASP A 223 -17.34 -3.26 -6.90
N TRP A 224 -18.65 -2.98 -6.93
CA TRP A 224 -19.24 -1.89 -7.71
C TRP A 224 -20.10 -0.96 -6.85
N ASP A 225 -19.90 -0.95 -5.54
CA ASP A 225 -20.44 0.09 -4.66
C ASP A 225 -19.70 1.41 -4.94
N ALA A 226 -20.46 2.47 -5.21
CA ALA A 226 -19.91 3.79 -5.50
C ALA A 226 -19.75 4.67 -4.25
N GLU A 227 -20.37 4.25 -3.14
CA GLU A 227 -20.45 5.00 -1.90
C GLU A 227 -19.44 4.50 -0.88
N HIS A 228 -19.31 3.17 -0.73
CA HIS A 228 -18.49 2.55 0.32
C HIS A 228 -17.30 1.79 -0.27
N ALA A 229 -16.16 1.86 0.42
CA ALA A 229 -15.09 0.89 0.25
C ALA A 229 -15.48 -0.43 0.93
N TYR A 230 -15.08 -1.57 0.38
CA TYR A 230 -15.28 -2.87 1.01
C TYR A 230 -13.98 -3.56 1.37
N SER A 231 -13.96 -4.18 2.54
CA SER A 231 -12.94 -5.12 2.97
C SER A 231 -13.41 -6.55 2.70
N ALA A 232 -12.69 -7.26 1.83
CA ALA A 232 -12.88 -8.67 1.54
C ALA A 232 -11.85 -9.51 2.29
N ARG A 233 -12.28 -10.63 2.87
CA ARG A 233 -11.40 -11.58 3.56
C ARG A 233 -11.68 -13.02 3.14
N LEU A 234 -10.61 -13.72 2.81
CA LEU A 234 -10.57 -15.15 2.53
C LEU A 234 -9.87 -15.85 3.70
N VAL A 235 -10.52 -16.87 4.28
CA VAL A 235 -9.90 -17.79 5.23
C VAL A 235 -9.91 -19.19 4.63
N VAL A 236 -8.73 -19.74 4.40
CA VAL A 236 -8.55 -21.10 3.89
C VAL A 236 -8.13 -21.97 5.05
N LYS A 237 -8.97 -22.94 5.41
CA LYS A 237 -8.62 -23.98 6.37
C LYS A 237 -8.08 -25.19 5.62
N TYR A 238 -6.98 -25.73 6.11
CA TYR A 238 -6.37 -26.91 5.51
C TYR A 238 -5.80 -27.85 6.56
N ALA A 239 -5.57 -29.08 6.14
CA ALA A 239 -4.84 -30.06 6.91
C ALA A 239 -3.56 -30.43 6.14
N SER A 240 -2.43 -30.32 6.80
CA SER A 240 -1.14 -30.85 6.37
C SER A 240 -0.90 -32.19 7.09
N ASP A 241 -0.35 -33.18 6.39
CA ASP A 241 0.17 -34.37 7.07
C ASP A 241 1.56 -34.03 7.63
N PRO A 242 1.76 -34.02 8.97
CA PRO A 242 3.04 -33.64 9.56
C PRO A 242 4.20 -34.59 9.21
N ALA A 243 3.91 -35.80 8.69
CA ALA A 243 4.93 -36.81 8.39
C ALA A 243 5.90 -36.46 7.25
N LEU A 244 5.65 -35.38 6.48
CA LEU A 244 6.51 -34.97 5.35
C LEU A 244 7.50 -33.84 5.69
N HIS A 245 7.34 -33.14 6.81
CA HIS A 245 8.26 -32.06 7.20
C HIS A 245 9.53 -32.57 7.92
N GLU A 246 9.52 -33.78 8.47
CA GLU A 246 10.65 -34.33 9.24
C GLU A 246 11.81 -34.83 8.34
N VAL A 247 11.53 -35.22 7.10
CA VAL A 247 12.56 -35.74 6.18
C VAL A 247 13.47 -34.64 5.64
N SER A 248 12.99 -33.39 5.56
CA SER A 248 13.78 -32.27 5.01
C SER A 248 14.80 -31.69 5.99
N HIS A 249 14.61 -31.87 7.31
CA HIS A 249 15.55 -31.39 8.33
C HIS A 249 16.61 -32.42 8.73
N ALA A 250 16.40 -33.72 8.44
CA ALA A 250 17.30 -34.78 8.84
C ALA A 250 18.46 -35.04 7.85
N MET A 251 18.46 -34.44 6.66
CA MET A 251 19.42 -34.76 5.58
C MET A 251 20.50 -33.69 5.38
N VAL A 252 21.09 -33.14 6.46
CA VAL A 252 22.38 -32.41 6.36
C VAL A 252 23.22 -32.61 7.63
N VAL A 253 23.85 -33.78 7.76
CA VAL A 253 25.08 -33.89 8.56
C VAL A 253 26.11 -34.67 7.73
N PRO A 254 27.09 -34.01 7.10
CA PRO A 254 28.24 -34.71 6.57
C PRO A 254 29.10 -35.20 7.76
N VAL A 255 29.19 -36.51 7.93
CA VAL A 255 30.21 -37.13 8.77
C VAL A 255 31.55 -36.95 8.07
N SER A 256 32.37 -36.02 8.55
CA SER A 256 33.81 -36.00 8.25
C SER A 256 34.47 -37.09 9.06
N GLU A 257 34.84 -38.18 8.38
CA GLU A 257 35.68 -39.25 8.93
C GLU A 257 37.15 -38.82 8.75
N GLU A 258 37.84 -38.53 9.86
CA GLU A 258 39.29 -38.35 9.88
C GLU A 258 39.99 -39.71 9.82
N ARG A 259 40.88 -39.89 8.84
CA ARG A 259 42.05 -40.77 8.97
C ARG A 259 43.21 -40.34 8.08
#